data_AF-A0AAW8BFK0-F1
#
_entry.id   AF-A0AAW8BFK0-F1
#
_cell.length_a   1.000
_cell.length_b   1.000
_cell.length_c   1.000
_cell.angle_alpha   90.00
_cell.angle_beta   90.00
_cell.angle_gamma   90.00
#
_symmetry.space_group_name_H-M   'P 1'
#
loop_
_entity.id
_entity.type
_entity.pdbx_description
1 polymer ?
#
loop_
_entity_poly.entity_id
_entity_poly.type
_entity_poly.pdbx_seq_one_letter_code
_entity_poly.pdbx_strand_id
1 'polypeptide(L)'
;MQKFILLFSILISLCFSAQQNYEWFKINKYRTAVLSDSINENSSLDFFNKRLFTINDSGNSSEIFEINKETGKIENVLKTNLINRDWEAITSDSTNLYVGDFGNNVGSRKDLVIYKIPMRDSIDLAGIEQFPFYYPEQKDFTPKNLNNNFDAEAMIFLNGKIHIFTKEWASKLTTHYIIDPAISENQAAQKIENFPTGYVVTDAAYFNQKLYLVGYTKKAEVFLTIFNETKPGIFFEDKPKKYYLGSSLTIGQIEGIAVDEQGIYISGEEFNLPIIKVKPYLYFIPFEKLK
;
A
#
# COMPACT_ATOMS: atom_id res chain seq x y z
N MET A 1 45.19 39.89 -40.16
CA MET A 1 44.96 38.49 -39.75
C MET A 1 43.96 38.50 -38.61
N GLN A 2 42.74 38.02 -38.86
CA GLN A 2 41.62 38.01 -37.92
C GLN A 2 41.94 37.12 -36.71
N LYS A 3 41.77 37.63 -35.49
CA LYS A 3 41.72 36.81 -34.27
C LYS A 3 40.27 36.46 -33.99
N PHE A 4 39.92 35.19 -34.17
CA PHE A 4 38.67 34.62 -33.68
C PHE A 4 38.74 34.56 -32.15
N ILE A 5 37.86 35.28 -31.46
CA ILE A 5 37.62 35.09 -30.03
C ILE A 5 36.51 34.04 -29.93
N LEU A 6 36.87 32.83 -29.51
CA LEU A 6 35.93 31.76 -29.22
C LEU A 6 35.27 32.08 -27.86
N LEU A 7 34.04 32.61 -27.87
CA LEU A 7 33.25 32.73 -26.64
C LEU A 7 32.73 31.34 -26.27
N PHE A 8 33.30 30.76 -25.21
CA PHE A 8 32.80 29.54 -24.59
C PHE A 8 31.57 29.91 -23.75
N SER A 9 30.38 29.83 -24.35
CA SER A 9 29.12 29.92 -23.62
C SER A 9 28.94 28.63 -22.81
N ILE A 10 29.31 28.67 -21.53
CA ILE A 10 28.95 27.65 -20.56
C ILE A 10 27.44 27.75 -20.38
N LEU A 11 26.68 26.92 -21.10
CA LEU A 11 25.29 26.63 -20.74
C LEU A 11 25.34 25.83 -19.44
N ILE A 12 25.23 26.54 -18.32
CA ILE A 12 24.82 25.93 -17.06
C ILE A 12 23.37 25.51 -17.29
N SER A 13 23.15 24.25 -17.68
CA SER A 13 21.83 23.66 -17.57
C SER A 13 21.51 23.60 -16.08
N LEU A 14 20.76 24.60 -15.60
CA LEU A 14 20.01 24.47 -14.37
C LEU A 14 18.96 23.38 -14.63
N CYS A 15 19.38 22.12 -14.47
CA CYS A 15 18.46 21.10 -14.04
C CYS A 15 17.99 21.58 -12.67
N PHE A 16 16.88 22.32 -12.65
CA PHE A 16 15.98 22.28 -11.52
C PHE A 16 15.66 20.80 -11.33
N SER A 17 16.42 20.12 -10.49
CA SER A 17 15.91 19.00 -9.73
C SER A 17 14.59 19.53 -9.18
N ALA A 18 13.47 19.03 -9.68
CA ALA A 18 12.18 19.24 -9.05
C ALA A 18 12.37 18.72 -7.63
N GLN A 19 12.71 19.63 -6.73
CA GLN A 19 12.83 19.35 -5.32
C GLN A 19 11.45 18.81 -4.98
N GLN A 20 11.37 17.51 -4.67
CA GLN A 20 10.10 16.90 -4.35
C GLN A 20 9.58 17.66 -3.13
N ASN A 21 8.62 18.55 -3.36
CA ASN A 21 8.02 19.35 -2.31
C ASN A 21 7.14 18.41 -1.50
N TYR A 22 7.74 17.79 -0.48
CA TYR A 22 7.04 17.10 0.57
C TYR A 22 7.08 17.95 1.84
N GLU A 23 6.06 17.80 2.66
CA GLU A 23 5.96 18.45 3.95
C GLU A 23 6.49 17.53 5.04
N TRP A 24 7.19 18.09 6.03
CA TRP A 24 7.71 17.31 7.14
C TRP A 24 6.60 17.04 8.16
N PHE A 25 6.24 15.78 8.36
CA PHE A 25 5.22 15.36 9.31
C PHE A 25 5.69 14.13 10.10
N LYS A 26 6.62 14.32 11.05
CA LYS A 26 7.19 13.21 11.82
C LYS A 26 6.13 12.51 12.67
N ILE A 27 5.91 11.22 12.43
CA ILE A 27 4.79 10.48 13.05
C ILE A 27 5.07 9.93 14.45
N ASN A 28 6.32 9.97 14.95
CA ASN A 28 6.71 9.32 16.21
C ASN A 28 5.84 9.73 17.42
N LYS A 29 5.36 10.98 17.43
CA LYS A 29 4.51 11.52 18.51
C LYS A 29 3.05 11.04 18.46
N TYR A 30 2.67 10.31 17.41
CA TYR A 30 1.32 9.79 17.15
C TYR A 30 1.23 8.28 17.40
N ARG A 31 2.24 7.66 18.01
CA ARG A 31 2.18 6.26 18.44
C ARG A 31 1.07 6.08 19.46
N THR A 32 0.19 5.11 19.22
CA THR A 32 -0.89 4.74 20.14
C THR A 32 -0.61 3.43 20.84
N ALA A 33 -0.07 2.44 20.11
CA ALA A 33 0.13 1.11 20.63
C ALA A 33 1.35 0.39 20.01
N VAL A 34 1.74 -0.70 20.66
CA VAL A 34 2.61 -1.73 20.08
C VAL A 34 1.69 -2.88 19.67
N LEU A 35 1.79 -3.35 18.43
CA LEU A 35 1.01 -4.49 17.96
C LEU A 35 1.49 -5.78 18.64
N SER A 36 0.59 -6.73 18.79
CA SER A 36 0.91 -8.03 19.38
C SER A 36 1.93 -8.79 18.52
N ASP A 37 2.83 -9.54 19.16
CA ASP A 37 3.80 -10.41 18.47
C ASP A 37 3.13 -11.48 17.56
N SER A 38 1.83 -11.76 17.75
CA SER A 38 1.05 -12.62 16.83
C SER A 38 0.70 -11.94 15.50
N ILE A 39 0.80 -10.62 15.42
CA ILE A 39 0.71 -9.82 14.20
C ILE A 39 2.14 -9.60 13.70
N ASN A 40 2.80 -10.69 13.34
CA ASN A 40 4.13 -10.67 12.76
C ASN A 40 4.00 -10.35 11.27
N GLU A 41 4.77 -9.38 10.76
CA GLU A 41 4.75 -8.97 9.35
C GLU A 41 3.35 -8.50 8.89
N ASN A 42 2.80 -7.48 9.57
CA ASN A 42 1.52 -6.91 9.18
C ASN A 42 1.61 -6.28 7.77
N SER A 43 0.72 -6.62 6.84
CA SER A 43 0.82 -6.13 5.46
C SER A 43 -0.11 -4.96 5.14
N SER A 44 -1.28 -4.88 5.78
CA SER A 44 -2.30 -3.90 5.40
C SER A 44 -3.32 -3.65 6.52
N LEU A 45 -4.00 -2.50 6.48
CA LEU A 45 -5.10 -2.16 7.39
C LEU A 45 -6.37 -1.82 6.63
N ASP A 46 -7.54 -2.22 7.15
CA ASP A 46 -8.82 -1.72 6.63
C ASP A 46 -9.89 -1.61 7.72
N PHE A 47 -10.87 -0.73 7.51
CA PHE A 47 -12.05 -0.62 8.35
C PHE A 47 -13.23 -1.37 7.76
N PHE A 48 -13.77 -2.34 8.50
CA PHE A 48 -15.04 -2.98 8.18
C PHE A 48 -16.02 -2.80 9.34
N ASN A 49 -17.16 -2.15 9.08
CA ASN A 49 -18.16 -1.81 10.10
C ASN A 49 -17.56 -1.12 11.35
N LYS A 50 -16.66 -0.14 11.12
CA LYS A 50 -15.93 0.64 12.16
C LYS A 50 -14.95 -0.15 13.02
N ARG A 51 -14.72 -1.43 12.71
CA ARG A 51 -13.70 -2.26 13.35
C ARG A 51 -12.47 -2.29 12.46
N LEU A 52 -11.29 -2.23 13.07
CA LEU A 52 -10.02 -2.19 12.35
C LEU A 52 -9.50 -3.61 12.18
N PHE A 53 -9.16 -3.97 10.95
CA PHE A 53 -8.64 -5.28 10.60
C PHE A 53 -7.23 -5.16 10.04
N THR A 54 -6.43 -6.21 10.24
CA THR A 54 -5.11 -6.40 9.65
C THR A 54 -4.94 -7.85 9.21
N ILE A 55 -3.99 -8.07 8.31
CA ILE A 55 -3.51 -9.38 7.89
C ILE A 55 -1.99 -9.46 8.08
N ASN A 56 -1.45 -10.68 8.09
CA ASN A 56 -0.01 -10.92 8.02
C ASN A 56 0.37 -11.39 6.61
N ASP A 57 1.62 -11.17 6.22
CA ASP A 57 2.18 -11.49 4.91
C ASP A 57 2.49 -13.01 4.72
N SER A 58 3.26 -13.32 3.68
CA SER A 58 3.69 -14.69 3.36
C SER A 58 4.41 -15.41 4.52
N GLY A 59 4.23 -16.73 4.61
CA GLY A 59 4.87 -17.54 5.66
C GLY A 59 4.11 -17.57 6.99
N ASN A 60 3.08 -16.74 7.13
CA ASN A 60 2.17 -16.71 8.27
C ASN A 60 0.84 -17.46 8.00
N SER A 61 -0.01 -17.56 9.02
CA SER A 61 -1.35 -18.15 8.91
C SER A 61 -2.27 -17.31 8.02
N SER A 62 -3.25 -17.95 7.37
CA SER A 62 -4.31 -17.28 6.60
C SER A 62 -5.44 -16.77 7.52
N GLU A 63 -5.04 -15.91 8.45
CA GLU A 63 -5.90 -15.31 9.47
C GLU A 63 -6.07 -13.81 9.24
N ILE A 64 -7.28 -13.31 9.53
CA ILE A 64 -7.59 -11.89 9.56
C ILE A 64 -7.80 -11.50 11.01
N PHE A 65 -7.07 -10.51 11.49
CA PHE A 65 -7.09 -10.06 12.88
C PHE A 65 -7.94 -8.82 13.01
N GLU A 66 -8.96 -8.87 13.86
CA GLU A 66 -9.63 -7.67 14.35
C GLU A 66 -8.79 -7.09 15.48
N ILE A 67 -8.40 -5.83 15.38
CA ILE A 67 -7.58 -5.15 16.38
C ILE A 67 -8.30 -3.93 16.94
N ASN A 68 -8.12 -3.73 18.24
CA ASN A 68 -8.57 -2.53 18.91
C ASN A 68 -7.77 -1.33 18.40
N LYS A 69 -8.43 -0.37 17.74
CA LYS A 69 -7.77 0.78 17.10
C LYS A 69 -7.03 1.74 18.04
N GLU A 70 -7.30 1.68 19.35
CA GLU A 70 -6.63 2.50 20.36
C GLU A 70 -5.45 1.77 21.02
N THR A 71 -5.63 0.48 21.33
CA THR A 71 -4.70 -0.30 22.14
C THR A 71 -3.86 -1.29 21.35
N GLY A 72 -4.15 -1.52 20.06
CA GLY A 72 -3.46 -2.48 19.19
C GLY A 72 -3.65 -3.95 19.59
N LYS A 73 -4.53 -4.23 20.56
CA LYS A 73 -4.81 -5.60 21.02
C LYS A 73 -5.70 -6.34 20.03
N ILE A 74 -5.44 -7.63 19.84
CA ILE A 74 -6.31 -8.52 19.07
C ILE A 74 -7.62 -8.70 19.85
N GLU A 75 -8.74 -8.34 19.21
CA GLU A 75 -10.09 -8.53 19.73
C GLU A 75 -10.72 -9.81 19.18
N ASN A 76 -10.37 -10.18 17.94
CA ASN A 76 -10.86 -11.39 17.30
C ASN A 76 -9.88 -11.90 16.23
N VAL A 77 -9.95 -13.20 15.92
CA VAL A 77 -9.15 -13.83 14.86
C VAL A 77 -10.09 -14.63 13.95
N LEU A 78 -10.15 -14.24 12.69
CA LEU A 78 -10.98 -14.87 11.69
C LEU A 78 -10.14 -15.82 10.85
N LYS A 79 -10.42 -17.12 10.94
CA LYS A 79 -9.69 -18.15 10.17
C LYS A 79 -10.34 -18.35 8.81
N THR A 80 -9.57 -18.23 7.75
CA THR A 80 -10.10 -18.29 6.37
C THR A 80 -9.95 -19.67 5.71
N ASN A 81 -9.02 -20.51 6.21
CA ASN A 81 -8.60 -21.77 5.58
C ASN A 81 -8.06 -21.61 4.13
N LEU A 82 -7.76 -20.38 3.73
CA LEU A 82 -7.15 -20.09 2.44
C LEU A 82 -5.66 -20.38 2.48
N ILE A 83 -5.04 -20.46 1.30
CA ILE A 83 -3.59 -20.51 1.19
C ILE A 83 -3.10 -19.07 1.16
N ASN A 84 -2.23 -18.71 2.10
CA ASN A 84 -1.48 -17.47 2.07
C ASN A 84 -0.18 -17.72 1.30
N ARG A 85 -0.16 -17.39 0.01
CA ARG A 85 1.05 -17.51 -0.80
C ARG A 85 1.89 -16.24 -0.71
N ASP A 86 1.26 -15.08 -0.89
CA ASP A 86 1.83 -13.76 -0.65
C ASP A 86 0.69 -12.74 -0.46
N TRP A 87 0.05 -12.79 0.71
CA TRP A 87 -1.02 -11.86 1.09
C TRP A 87 -0.45 -10.48 1.38
N GLU A 88 -0.93 -9.46 0.68
CA GLU A 88 -0.36 -8.12 0.80
C GLU A 88 -1.38 -7.06 1.19
N ALA A 89 -2.64 -7.20 0.74
CA ALA A 89 -3.64 -6.14 0.93
C ALA A 89 -4.97 -6.67 1.46
N ILE A 90 -5.64 -5.88 2.31
CA ILE A 90 -7.03 -6.07 2.68
C ILE A 90 -7.84 -4.82 2.33
N THR A 91 -9.06 -5.01 1.84
CA THR A 91 -10.05 -3.93 1.70
C THR A 91 -11.44 -4.50 1.92
N SER A 92 -12.47 -3.67 1.87
CA SER A 92 -13.84 -4.11 2.10
C SER A 92 -14.87 -3.32 1.32
N ASP A 93 -15.98 -4.00 1.04
CA ASP A 93 -17.24 -3.33 0.73
C ASP A 93 -18.14 -3.32 1.99
N SER A 94 -19.42 -2.95 1.86
CA SER A 94 -20.36 -2.93 2.98
C SER A 94 -20.65 -4.29 3.64
N THR A 95 -20.28 -5.40 3.00
CA THR A 95 -20.70 -6.77 3.31
C THR A 95 -19.60 -7.83 3.19
N ASN A 96 -18.49 -7.53 2.50
CA ASN A 96 -17.43 -8.48 2.20
C ASN A 96 -16.06 -7.87 2.52
N LEU A 97 -15.15 -8.71 3.00
CA LEU A 97 -13.73 -8.43 2.99
C LEU A 97 -13.12 -8.94 1.68
N TYR A 98 -12.10 -8.26 1.21
CA TYR A 98 -11.30 -8.65 0.06
C TYR A 98 -9.85 -8.77 0.50
N VAL A 99 -9.20 -9.89 0.17
CA VAL A 99 -7.79 -10.15 0.51
C VAL A 99 -7.02 -10.41 -0.77
N GLY A 100 -5.96 -9.64 -1.00
CA GLY A 100 -5.08 -9.75 -2.15
C GLY A 100 -3.92 -10.70 -1.91
N ASP A 101 -3.92 -11.85 -2.58
CA ASP A 101 -2.76 -12.73 -2.70
C ASP A 101 -2.08 -12.50 -4.05
N PHE A 102 -1.34 -11.40 -4.10
CA PHE A 102 -0.76 -10.90 -5.33
C PHE A 102 0.65 -10.31 -5.17
N GLY A 103 1.27 -10.50 -4.00
CA GLY A 103 2.68 -10.19 -3.80
C GLY A 103 3.55 -10.92 -4.81
N ASN A 104 4.52 -10.19 -5.36
CA ASN A 104 5.35 -10.62 -6.48
C ASN A 104 6.70 -9.88 -6.51
N ASN A 105 7.32 -9.71 -5.34
CA ASN A 105 8.64 -9.08 -5.16
C ASN A 105 9.74 -9.63 -6.11
N VAL A 106 9.61 -10.92 -6.49
CA VAL A 106 10.51 -11.62 -7.44
C VAL A 106 10.12 -11.42 -8.91
N GLY A 107 8.87 -11.08 -9.21
CA GLY A 107 8.38 -10.80 -10.57
C GLY A 107 8.11 -12.06 -11.41
N SER A 108 7.90 -13.22 -10.78
CA SER A 108 7.74 -14.51 -11.45
C SER A 108 6.38 -15.19 -11.22
N ARG A 109 5.52 -14.64 -10.35
CA ARG A 109 4.17 -15.17 -10.07
C ARG A 109 3.26 -15.06 -11.30
N LYS A 110 2.39 -16.06 -11.48
CA LYS A 110 1.38 -16.16 -12.57
C LYS A 110 -0.02 -16.48 -12.06
N ASP A 111 -0.15 -16.55 -10.75
CA ASP A 111 -1.28 -17.05 -9.98
C ASP A 111 -1.69 -15.96 -8.97
N LEU A 112 -1.82 -14.72 -9.45
CA LEU A 112 -2.30 -13.61 -8.65
C LEU A 112 -3.81 -13.76 -8.48
N VAL A 113 -4.31 -13.56 -7.26
CA VAL A 113 -5.73 -13.74 -6.96
C VAL A 113 -6.18 -12.78 -5.87
N ILE A 114 -7.43 -12.34 -5.96
CA ILE A 114 -8.11 -11.67 -4.86
C ILE A 114 -9.21 -12.59 -4.35
N TYR A 115 -9.23 -12.82 -3.04
CA TYR A 115 -10.29 -13.55 -2.37
C TYR A 115 -11.36 -12.57 -1.89
N LYS A 116 -12.63 -12.88 -2.15
CA LYS A 116 -13.76 -12.20 -1.53
C LYS A 116 -14.36 -13.10 -0.47
N ILE A 117 -14.45 -12.56 0.74
CA ILE A 117 -14.82 -13.27 1.95
C ILE A 117 -16.09 -12.61 2.49
N PRO A 118 -17.27 -13.25 2.32
CA PRO A 118 -18.50 -12.68 2.83
C PRO A 118 -18.51 -12.61 4.35
N MET A 119 -18.90 -11.45 4.86
CA MET A 119 -19.01 -11.17 6.29
C MET A 119 -20.48 -11.08 6.69
N ARG A 120 -20.91 -12.01 7.56
CA ARG A 120 -22.17 -11.90 8.30
C ARG A 120 -21.84 -11.56 9.77
N ASP A 121 -22.29 -12.37 10.72
CA ASP A 121 -21.83 -12.31 12.12
C ASP A 121 -20.38 -12.84 12.27
N SER A 122 -19.98 -13.74 11.36
CA SER A 122 -18.62 -14.25 11.18
C SER A 122 -18.34 -14.48 9.68
N ILE A 123 -17.13 -14.92 9.34
CA ILE A 123 -16.79 -15.33 7.97
C ILE A 123 -17.71 -16.46 7.51
N ASP A 124 -18.26 -16.34 6.29
CA ASP A 124 -18.92 -17.43 5.57
C ASP A 124 -17.92 -18.13 4.64
N LEU A 125 -17.28 -19.19 5.14
CA LEU A 125 -16.28 -19.94 4.40
C LEU A 125 -16.81 -20.58 3.11
N ALA A 126 -18.10 -20.96 3.08
CA ALA A 126 -18.71 -21.60 1.92
C ALA A 126 -19.01 -20.59 0.79
N GLY A 127 -19.05 -19.30 1.13
CA GLY A 127 -19.29 -18.21 0.18
C GLY A 127 -18.01 -17.53 -0.33
N ILE A 128 -16.82 -18.05 -0.02
CA ILE A 128 -15.58 -17.44 -0.51
C ILE A 128 -15.48 -17.58 -2.02
N GLU A 129 -15.24 -16.45 -2.70
CA GLU A 129 -15.04 -16.36 -4.14
C GLU A 129 -13.58 -15.98 -4.45
N GLN A 130 -13.13 -16.31 -5.66
CA GLN A 130 -11.78 -16.00 -6.14
C GLN A 130 -11.85 -15.21 -7.44
N PHE A 131 -11.02 -14.17 -7.54
CA PHE A 131 -10.86 -13.35 -8.72
C PHE A 131 -9.40 -13.42 -9.19
N PRO A 132 -9.02 -14.47 -9.93
CA PRO A 132 -7.68 -14.58 -10.49
C PRO A 132 -7.47 -13.51 -11.57
N PHE A 133 -6.26 -12.96 -11.63
CA PHE A 133 -5.93 -11.97 -12.64
C PHE A 133 -4.46 -12.04 -13.09
N TYR A 134 -4.16 -11.33 -14.17
CA TYR A 134 -2.80 -11.15 -14.67
C TYR A 134 -2.58 -9.74 -15.22
N TYR A 135 -1.33 -9.27 -15.18
CA TYR A 135 -0.94 -8.03 -15.85
C TYR A 135 -0.69 -8.29 -17.35
N PRO A 136 -1.45 -7.68 -18.28
CA PRO A 136 -1.22 -7.87 -19.71
C PRO A 136 0.20 -7.53 -20.17
N GLU A 137 0.86 -6.59 -19.48
CA GLU A 137 2.19 -6.08 -19.81
C GLU A 137 3.33 -6.97 -19.27
N GLN A 138 3.07 -7.88 -18.33
CA GLN A 138 4.09 -8.80 -17.80
C GLN A 138 4.32 -9.95 -18.77
N LYS A 139 5.33 -9.80 -19.64
CA LYS A 139 5.72 -10.85 -20.61
C LYS A 139 6.93 -11.68 -20.15
N ASP A 140 7.76 -11.11 -19.28
CA ASP A 140 8.94 -11.76 -18.72
C ASP A 140 8.70 -12.12 -17.25
N PHE A 141 8.84 -13.41 -16.93
CA PHE A 141 8.69 -13.98 -15.58
C PHE A 141 10.02 -14.52 -15.04
N THR A 142 11.14 -14.12 -15.65
CA THR A 142 12.48 -14.42 -15.13
C THR A 142 12.63 -13.75 -13.76
N PRO A 143 13.00 -14.49 -12.71
CA PRO A 143 13.17 -13.94 -11.37
C PRO A 143 14.10 -12.72 -11.32
N LYS A 144 13.58 -11.59 -10.85
CA LYS A 144 14.29 -10.31 -10.66
C LYS A 144 13.90 -9.70 -9.32
N ASN A 145 14.52 -10.23 -8.26
CA ASN A 145 14.24 -9.80 -6.89
C ASN A 145 14.40 -8.28 -6.72
N LEU A 146 13.34 -7.61 -6.25
CA LEU A 146 13.29 -6.15 -6.03
C LEU A 146 13.77 -5.33 -7.24
N ASN A 147 13.49 -5.85 -8.45
CA ASN A 147 13.84 -5.25 -9.73
C ASN A 147 12.80 -5.59 -10.81
N ASN A 148 11.53 -5.48 -10.44
CA ASN A 148 10.38 -5.64 -11.32
C ASN A 148 9.29 -4.61 -10.97
N ASN A 149 8.27 -4.46 -11.83
CA ASN A 149 7.17 -3.49 -11.65
C ASN A 149 5.78 -4.15 -11.58
N PHE A 150 5.74 -5.48 -11.48
CA PHE A 150 4.51 -6.29 -11.50
C PHE A 150 4.26 -6.95 -10.14
N ASP A 151 4.69 -6.22 -9.11
CA ASP A 151 4.45 -6.46 -7.69
C ASP A 151 3.38 -5.46 -7.24
N ALA A 152 2.49 -5.88 -6.34
CA ALA A 152 1.44 -5.04 -5.81
C ALA A 152 1.26 -5.33 -4.33
N GLU A 153 1.03 -4.28 -3.55
CA GLU A 153 0.80 -4.40 -2.11
C GLU A 153 -0.40 -3.58 -1.62
N ALA A 154 -0.96 -2.72 -2.48
CA ALA A 154 -2.00 -1.79 -2.08
C ALA A 154 -3.31 -2.00 -2.85
N MET A 155 -4.44 -1.99 -2.15
CA MET A 155 -5.76 -2.26 -2.71
C MET A 155 -6.86 -1.43 -2.03
N ILE A 156 -7.84 -0.94 -2.81
CA ILE A 156 -9.09 -0.36 -2.29
C ILE A 156 -10.30 -0.93 -3.04
N PHE A 157 -11.47 -0.96 -2.40
CA PHE A 157 -12.74 -1.18 -3.07
C PHE A 157 -13.46 0.15 -3.29
N LEU A 158 -13.82 0.47 -4.54
CA LEU A 158 -14.48 1.73 -4.88
C LEU A 158 -15.41 1.52 -6.08
N ASN A 159 -16.63 2.08 -6.00
CA ASN A 159 -17.60 2.07 -7.10
C ASN A 159 -17.87 0.67 -7.69
N GLY A 160 -17.87 -0.37 -6.84
CA GLY A 160 -18.12 -1.76 -7.25
C GLY A 160 -16.93 -2.44 -7.93
N LYS A 161 -15.74 -1.83 -7.90
CA LYS A 161 -14.52 -2.34 -8.49
C LYS A 161 -13.41 -2.46 -7.45
N ILE A 162 -12.47 -3.35 -7.72
CA ILE A 162 -11.26 -3.50 -6.92
C ILE A 162 -10.15 -2.72 -7.63
N HIS A 163 -9.56 -1.76 -6.95
CA HIS A 163 -8.47 -0.93 -7.45
C HIS A 163 -7.17 -1.42 -6.81
N ILE A 164 -6.16 -1.71 -7.63
CA ILE A 164 -4.85 -2.21 -7.20
C ILE A 164 -3.79 -1.17 -7.55
N PHE A 165 -2.83 -0.96 -6.65
CA PHE A 165 -1.68 -0.08 -6.85
C PHE A 165 -0.37 -0.86 -6.72
N THR A 166 0.46 -0.80 -7.76
CA THR A 166 1.70 -1.58 -7.81
C THR A 166 2.81 -1.02 -6.92
N LYS A 167 3.65 -1.92 -6.42
CA LYS A 167 4.92 -1.67 -5.77
C LYS A 167 6.06 -1.76 -6.77
N GLU A 168 6.31 -0.67 -7.50
CA GLU A 168 7.30 -0.74 -8.58
C GLU A 168 8.74 -0.57 -8.10
N TRP A 169 9.46 -1.68 -8.00
CA TRP A 169 10.83 -1.67 -7.51
C TRP A 169 11.84 -1.04 -8.47
N ALA A 170 11.64 -1.19 -9.79
CA ALA A 170 12.58 -0.69 -10.79
C ALA A 170 12.31 0.78 -11.14
N SER A 171 11.04 1.15 -11.36
CA SER A 171 10.66 2.48 -11.84
C SER A 171 10.43 3.50 -10.71
N LYS A 172 10.07 3.06 -9.49
CA LYS A 172 9.58 3.92 -8.40
C LYS A 172 8.32 4.72 -8.78
N LEU A 173 7.53 4.17 -9.69
CA LEU A 173 6.16 4.58 -9.93
C LEU A 173 5.21 3.74 -9.07
N THR A 174 3.93 4.06 -9.16
CA THR A 174 2.84 3.12 -8.92
C THR A 174 1.92 3.17 -10.13
N THR A 175 1.47 2.01 -10.60
CA THR A 175 0.46 1.89 -11.64
C THR A 175 -0.84 1.44 -10.99
N HIS A 176 -1.91 2.16 -11.31
CA HIS A 176 -3.27 1.86 -10.87
C HIS A 176 -3.96 0.94 -11.89
N TYR A 177 -4.42 -0.20 -11.41
CA TYR A 177 -5.22 -1.15 -12.17
C TYR A 177 -6.62 -1.33 -11.56
N ILE A 178 -7.57 -1.78 -12.38
CA ILE A 178 -8.90 -2.20 -11.96
C ILE A 178 -9.11 -3.69 -12.26
N ILE A 179 -9.69 -4.39 -11.29
CA ILE A 179 -10.22 -5.76 -11.40
C ILE A 179 -11.74 -5.71 -11.24
N ASP A 180 -12.46 -6.46 -12.07
CA ASP A 180 -13.91 -6.57 -12.03
C ASP A 180 -14.33 -7.77 -11.17
N PRO A 181 -14.91 -7.56 -9.97
CA PRO A 181 -15.38 -8.66 -9.13
C PRO A 181 -16.62 -9.37 -9.70
N ALA A 182 -17.15 -8.94 -10.85
CA ALA A 182 -18.17 -9.68 -11.59
C ALA A 182 -17.61 -10.79 -12.49
N ILE A 183 -16.28 -10.88 -12.66
CA ILE A 183 -15.60 -11.88 -13.51
C ILE A 183 -14.81 -12.82 -12.60
N SER A 184 -15.25 -14.08 -12.51
CA SER A 184 -14.59 -15.11 -11.69
C SER A 184 -13.51 -15.88 -12.45
N GLU A 185 -13.50 -15.79 -13.78
CA GLU A 185 -12.42 -16.33 -14.59
C GLU A 185 -11.15 -15.46 -14.51
N ASN A 186 -10.02 -16.03 -14.93
CA ASN A 186 -8.76 -15.29 -14.98
C ASN A 186 -8.85 -14.09 -15.92
N GLN A 187 -8.78 -12.88 -15.36
CA GLN A 187 -9.03 -11.63 -16.08
C GLN A 187 -7.76 -10.79 -16.25
N ALA A 188 -7.74 -9.97 -17.30
CA ALA A 188 -6.70 -8.98 -17.49
C ALA A 188 -6.90 -7.81 -16.53
N ALA A 189 -5.86 -7.43 -15.78
CA ALA A 189 -5.87 -6.20 -15.00
C ALA A 189 -5.97 -4.99 -15.94
N GLN A 190 -6.99 -4.15 -15.75
CA GLN A 190 -7.19 -2.97 -16.60
C GLN A 190 -6.33 -1.82 -16.08
N LYS A 191 -5.28 -1.45 -16.82
CA LYS A 191 -4.45 -0.30 -16.50
C LYS A 191 -5.22 1.01 -16.69
N ILE A 192 -5.21 1.88 -15.68
CA ILE A 192 -5.93 3.17 -15.68
C ILE A 192 -4.96 4.34 -15.78
N GLU A 193 -4.04 4.44 -14.83
CA GLU A 193 -3.10 5.55 -14.70
C GLU A 193 -1.81 5.11 -13.99
N ASN A 194 -0.80 5.98 -13.95
CA ASN A 194 0.41 5.73 -13.17
C ASN A 194 0.98 7.05 -12.64
N PHE A 195 1.72 6.97 -11.53
CA PHE A 195 2.28 8.15 -10.88
C PHE A 195 3.70 7.91 -10.36
N PRO A 196 4.64 8.85 -10.55
CA PRO A 196 5.99 8.78 -9.99
C PRO A 196 6.00 9.15 -8.50
N THR A 197 5.63 8.19 -7.65
CA THR A 197 5.66 8.34 -6.18
C THR A 197 7.06 8.67 -5.66
N GLY A 198 8.10 8.11 -6.29
CA GLY A 198 9.48 8.21 -5.82
C GLY A 198 9.80 7.33 -4.61
N TYR A 199 8.87 6.42 -4.25
CA TYR A 199 8.99 5.43 -3.19
C TYR A 199 8.19 4.18 -3.59
N VAL A 200 8.42 3.05 -2.95
CA VAL A 200 7.62 1.84 -3.17
C VAL A 200 6.36 1.89 -2.32
N VAL A 201 5.18 1.78 -2.93
CA VAL A 201 3.88 1.79 -2.23
C VAL A 201 3.69 0.47 -1.51
N THR A 202 3.19 0.54 -0.27
CA THR A 202 2.94 -0.64 0.56
C THR A 202 1.46 -0.85 0.85
N ASP A 203 0.69 0.22 1.08
CA ASP A 203 -0.76 0.08 1.28
C ASP A 203 -1.52 1.34 0.86
N ALA A 204 -2.83 1.18 0.69
CA ALA A 204 -3.74 2.22 0.26
C ALA A 204 -5.03 2.24 1.06
N ALA A 205 -5.52 3.45 1.34
CA ALA A 205 -6.86 3.66 1.88
C ALA A 205 -7.62 4.66 1.00
N TYR A 206 -8.95 4.53 0.96
CA TYR A 206 -9.82 5.51 0.33
C TYR A 206 -10.86 6.02 1.33
N PHE A 207 -10.93 7.34 1.49
CA PHE A 207 -11.90 7.97 2.37
C PHE A 207 -12.19 9.40 1.92
N ASN A 208 -13.49 9.76 1.85
CA ASN A 208 -13.95 11.10 1.47
C ASN A 208 -13.33 11.64 0.16
N GLN A 209 -13.45 10.89 -0.94
CA GLN A 209 -12.94 11.27 -2.27
C GLN A 209 -11.42 11.50 -2.30
N LYS A 210 -10.69 10.78 -1.45
CA LYS A 210 -9.23 10.84 -1.40
C LYS A 210 -8.65 9.45 -1.32
N LEU A 211 -7.59 9.25 -2.10
CA LEU A 211 -6.70 8.10 -2.01
C LEU A 211 -5.50 8.48 -1.15
N TYR A 212 -5.17 7.62 -0.19
CA TYR A 212 -4.02 7.74 0.69
C TYR A 212 -3.08 6.59 0.36
N LEU A 213 -1.84 6.89 0.00
CA LEU A 213 -0.80 5.89 -0.26
C LEU A 213 0.33 6.05 0.75
N VAL A 214 0.73 4.96 1.41
CA VAL A 214 1.95 4.91 2.23
C VAL A 214 3.03 4.08 1.57
N GLY A 215 4.26 4.22 2.05
CA GLY A 215 5.38 3.42 1.60
C GLY A 215 6.72 4.05 1.90
N TYR A 216 7.78 3.47 1.35
CA TYR A 216 9.16 3.85 1.70
C TYR A 216 10.15 3.78 0.56
N THR A 217 11.33 4.37 0.77
CA THR A 217 12.46 4.27 -0.16
C THR A 217 13.46 3.21 0.30
N LYS A 218 14.38 2.80 -0.59
CA LYS A 218 15.53 1.95 -0.21
C LYS A 218 16.44 2.59 0.84
N LYS A 219 16.32 3.91 1.08
CA LYS A 219 17.02 4.65 2.14
C LYS A 219 16.22 4.69 3.45
N ALA A 220 15.17 3.88 3.56
CA ALA A 220 14.27 3.83 4.70
C ALA A 220 13.57 5.17 5.00
N GLU A 221 13.34 6.02 3.99
CA GLU A 221 12.51 7.22 4.13
C GLU A 221 11.05 6.84 3.90
N VAL A 222 10.16 7.22 4.82
CA VAL A 222 8.74 6.83 4.78
C VAL A 222 7.88 8.03 4.39
N PHE A 223 6.89 7.80 3.53
CA PHE A 223 6.02 8.84 2.99
C PHE A 223 4.54 8.46 3.10
N LEU A 224 3.70 9.49 3.21
CA LEU A 224 2.27 9.46 2.94
C LEU A 224 1.99 10.40 1.77
N THR A 225 1.27 9.93 0.76
CA THR A 225 0.81 10.76 -0.35
C THR A 225 -0.71 10.71 -0.43
N ILE A 226 -1.34 11.88 -0.49
CA ILE A 226 -2.80 12.04 -0.52
C ILE A 226 -3.20 12.67 -1.86
N PHE A 227 -4.04 11.97 -2.60
CA PHE A 227 -4.59 12.37 -3.88
C PHE A 227 -6.08 12.68 -3.74
N ASN A 228 -6.59 13.62 -4.52
CA ASN A 228 -8.03 13.79 -4.67
C ASN A 228 -8.53 12.88 -5.80
N GLU A 229 -9.71 12.30 -5.62
CA GLU A 229 -10.44 11.72 -6.73
C GLU A 229 -11.01 12.84 -7.61
N THR A 230 -10.46 12.99 -8.80
CA THR A 230 -10.82 14.08 -9.74
C THR A 230 -12.03 13.71 -10.60
N LYS A 231 -12.18 12.41 -10.87
CA LYS A 231 -13.30 11.76 -11.54
C LYS A 231 -13.49 10.38 -10.91
N PRO A 232 -14.67 9.74 -11.02
CA PRO A 232 -14.89 8.40 -10.47
C PRO A 232 -13.75 7.42 -10.79
N GLY A 233 -13.00 7.03 -9.77
CA GLY A 233 -11.86 6.11 -9.84
C GLY A 233 -10.55 6.66 -10.41
N ILE A 234 -10.40 7.98 -10.57
CA ILE A 234 -9.20 8.64 -11.13
C ILE A 234 -8.57 9.57 -10.08
N PHE A 235 -7.30 9.33 -9.77
CA PHE A 235 -6.58 9.96 -8.64
C PHE A 235 -5.34 10.76 -9.05
N PHE A 236 -4.68 10.43 -10.17
CA PHE A 236 -3.34 10.96 -10.49
C PHE A 236 -3.33 12.16 -11.44
N GLU A 237 -4.49 12.77 -11.72
CA GLU A 237 -4.59 13.98 -12.55
C GLU A 237 -4.08 15.24 -11.81
N ASP A 238 -4.41 15.37 -10.53
CA ASP A 238 -4.03 16.53 -9.71
C ASP A 238 -2.71 16.30 -8.96
N LYS A 239 -2.04 17.41 -8.62
CA LYS A 239 -0.85 17.36 -7.76
C LYS A 239 -1.26 16.90 -6.34
N PRO A 240 -0.67 15.80 -5.82
CA PRO A 240 -0.98 15.34 -4.47
C PRO A 240 -0.32 16.19 -3.38
N LYS A 241 -0.81 16.03 -2.16
CA LYS A 241 -0.05 16.39 -0.95
C LYS A 241 0.84 15.22 -0.55
N LYS A 242 2.14 15.45 -0.36
CA LYS A 242 3.12 14.43 0.04
C LYS A 242 3.75 14.82 1.38
N TYR A 243 3.79 13.89 2.33
CA TYR A 243 4.35 14.08 3.66
C TYR A 243 5.50 13.10 3.88
N TYR A 244 6.61 13.58 4.43
CA TYR A 244 7.67 12.75 4.98
C TYR A 244 7.34 12.40 6.44
N LEU A 245 7.16 11.12 6.71
CA LEU A 245 6.69 10.61 8.00
C LEU A 245 7.82 10.31 8.99
N GLY A 246 9.03 10.07 8.48
CA GLY A 246 10.17 9.65 9.28
C GLY A 246 10.99 8.59 8.55
N SER A 247 11.83 7.88 9.32
CA SER A 247 12.63 6.79 8.79
C SER A 247 12.24 5.46 9.41
N SER A 248 12.19 4.39 8.61
CA SER A 248 11.87 3.04 9.08
C SER A 248 12.78 2.57 10.21
N LEU A 249 14.02 3.07 10.24
CA LEU A 249 14.99 2.87 11.34
C LEU A 249 14.51 3.38 12.71
N THR A 250 13.48 4.24 12.71
CA THR A 250 12.92 4.84 13.92
C THR A 250 11.45 4.50 14.11
N ILE A 251 10.67 4.31 13.03
CA ILE A 251 9.20 4.14 13.08
C ILE A 251 8.70 2.75 12.73
N GLY A 252 9.59 1.84 12.32
CA GLY A 252 9.20 0.57 11.73
C GLY A 252 9.04 0.71 10.22
N GLN A 253 9.06 -0.41 9.52
CA GLN A 253 8.71 -0.42 8.11
C GLN A 253 7.18 -0.28 8.03
N ILE A 254 6.71 0.83 7.43
CA ILE A 254 5.27 1.12 7.37
C ILE A 254 4.66 0.30 6.25
N GLU A 255 3.70 -0.53 6.63
CA GLU A 255 3.04 -1.48 5.73
C GLU A 255 1.54 -1.22 5.68
N GLY A 256 0.86 -0.80 6.76
CA GLY A 256 -0.61 -0.62 6.73
C GLY A 256 -1.10 0.83 6.84
N ILE A 257 -2.21 1.16 6.17
CA ILE A 257 -2.96 2.40 6.33
C ILE A 257 -4.48 2.17 6.28
N ALA A 258 -5.21 2.70 7.26
CA ALA A 258 -6.67 2.79 7.22
C ALA A 258 -7.12 4.20 7.60
N VAL A 259 -8.27 4.63 7.09
CA VAL A 259 -8.78 5.99 7.31
C VAL A 259 -10.26 5.95 7.66
N ASP A 260 -10.64 6.64 8.73
CA ASP A 260 -12.04 6.85 9.12
C ASP A 260 -12.32 8.35 9.28
N GLU A 261 -13.50 8.69 9.80
CA GLU A 261 -13.89 10.08 10.01
C GLU A 261 -13.08 10.82 11.09
N GLN A 262 -12.35 10.11 11.96
CA GLN A 262 -11.50 10.72 12.97
C GLN A 262 -10.09 11.01 12.44
N GLY A 263 -9.55 10.15 11.57
CA GLY A 263 -8.23 10.37 11.02
C GLY A 263 -7.60 9.16 10.35
N ILE A 264 -6.27 9.15 10.36
CA ILE A 264 -5.44 8.15 9.67
C ILE A 264 -4.80 7.21 10.69
N TYR A 265 -5.01 5.92 10.52
CA TYR A 265 -4.35 4.84 11.22
C TYR A 265 -3.23 4.30 10.35
N ILE A 266 -2.04 4.12 10.92
CA ILE A 266 -0.89 3.57 10.21
C ILE A 266 -0.27 2.49 11.08
N SER A 267 0.04 1.33 10.51
CA SER A 267 0.82 0.29 11.18
C SER A 267 2.16 0.10 10.49
N GLY A 268 3.17 -0.20 11.30
CA GLY A 268 4.44 -0.68 10.80
C GLY A 268 4.82 -1.98 11.48
N GLU A 269 5.60 -2.78 10.76
CA GLU A 269 6.13 -4.04 11.23
C GLU A 269 7.42 -3.87 12.03
N GLU A 270 7.88 -4.98 12.61
CA GLU A 270 9.14 -5.03 13.34
C GLU A 270 10.32 -4.79 12.39
N PHE A 271 11.12 -3.76 12.65
CA PHE A 271 12.32 -3.49 11.85
C PHE A 271 13.57 -3.87 12.64
N ASN A 272 14.23 -4.94 12.21
CA ASN A 272 15.40 -5.50 12.88
C ASN A 272 16.66 -5.40 12.00
N LEU A 273 17.65 -4.65 12.49
CA LEU A 273 19.05 -4.71 12.07
C LEU A 273 19.91 -5.08 13.29
N PRO A 274 21.16 -5.56 13.12
CA PRO A 274 22.00 -6.00 14.23
C PRO A 274 22.16 -5.01 15.40
N ILE A 275 21.95 -3.71 15.17
CA ILE A 275 22.10 -2.64 16.16
C ILE A 275 20.78 -1.87 16.39
N ILE A 276 19.78 -2.04 15.52
CA ILE A 276 18.53 -1.28 15.55
C ILE A 276 17.37 -2.25 15.62
N LYS A 277 16.58 -2.15 16.68
CA LYS A 277 15.34 -2.90 16.83
C LYS A 277 14.18 -1.93 17.03
N VAL A 278 13.23 -1.95 16.12
CA VAL A 278 12.01 -1.13 16.20
C VAL A 278 10.82 -2.06 16.31
N LYS A 279 9.98 -1.86 17.33
CA LYS A 279 8.77 -2.65 17.55
C LYS A 279 7.70 -2.34 16.50
N PRO A 280 6.78 -3.27 16.21
CA PRO A 280 5.64 -2.99 15.36
C PRO A 280 4.68 -2.03 16.07
N TYR A 281 4.53 -0.81 15.56
CA TYR A 281 3.75 0.24 16.19
C TYR A 281 2.47 0.53 15.40
N LEU A 282 1.38 0.81 16.12
CA LEU A 282 0.20 1.47 15.58
C LEU A 282 0.33 2.98 15.85
N TYR A 283 -0.03 3.77 14.84
CA TYR A 283 -0.07 5.23 14.87
C TYR A 283 -1.48 5.71 14.57
N PHE A 284 -1.88 6.82 15.19
CA PHE A 284 -3.13 7.51 14.86
C PHE A 284 -2.89 9.01 14.69
N ILE A 285 -3.22 9.53 13.51
CA ILE A 285 -3.06 10.92 13.12
C ILE A 285 -4.46 11.54 12.93
N PRO A 286 -4.93 12.35 13.88
CA PRO A 286 -6.18 13.09 13.71
C PRO A 286 -6.10 14.05 12.52
N PHE A 287 -7.18 14.19 11.74
CA PHE A 287 -7.17 15.03 10.54
C PHE A 287 -6.80 16.49 10.82
N GLU A 288 -7.17 17.05 11.96
CA GLU A 288 -6.86 18.44 12.31
C GLU A 288 -5.35 18.69 12.50
N LYS A 289 -4.53 17.63 12.49
CA LYS A 289 -3.07 17.73 12.53
C LYS A 289 -2.42 17.77 11.15
N LEU A 290 -3.08 17.25 10.11
CA LEU A 290 -2.62 17.33 8.72
C LEU A 290 -3.08 18.67 8.13
N LYS A 291 -2.15 19.56 7.84
CA LYS A 291 -2.44 20.92 7.33
C LYS A 291 -2.47 20.97 5.80
#